data_AF-A0ABD3T2M4-F1
#
_entry.id   AF-A0ABD3T2M4-F1
#
_cell.length_a   1.000
_cell.length_b   1.000
_cell.length_c   1.000
_cell.angle_alpha   90.00
_cell.angle_beta   90.00
_cell.angle_gamma   90.00
#
_symmetry.space_group_name_H-M   'P 1'
#
loop_
_entity.id
_entity.type
_entity.pdbx_description
1 polymer ?
#
loop_
_entity_poly.entity_id
_entity_poly.type
_entity_poly.pdbx_seq_one_letter_code
_entity_poly.pdbx_strand_id
1 'polypeptide(L)'
;MESIPRNSFFKAMINENFSQEIQLPPVFVRLHTEILPVKAKLRTSLGETWNVKLEKRSDNRYFFTGGWNKFVKYFGIQFGEFVMFTLSGNSIFDVTVFGINQCERKIDSSDSHLHEEQDMNGEEAGNITKSTSPLYVEILMKLHNKSRVHLRKEFSIATGLINQEKVVVEYVPNQSRHVIVLKRGEGRTDMTKGWYSFRKSNGLEYGKVYSFEFKPKKNVLFVNQMVINKRN
;
A
#
# COMPACT_ATOMS: atom_id res chain seq x y z
N MET A 1 22.40 -30.66 -17.22
CA MET A 1 22.01 -30.03 -15.94
C MET A 1 20.57 -29.59 -16.08
N GLU A 2 19.64 -30.28 -15.43
CA GLU A 2 18.25 -29.81 -15.36
C GLU A 2 18.24 -28.47 -14.63
N SER A 3 17.74 -27.42 -15.30
CA SER A 3 17.54 -26.14 -14.65
C SER A 3 16.54 -26.32 -13.52
N ILE A 4 16.95 -26.03 -12.28
CA ILE A 4 16.03 -26.00 -11.13
C ILE A 4 14.81 -25.14 -11.54
N PRO A 5 13.59 -25.71 -11.58
CA PRO A 5 12.44 -24.94 -12.00
C PRO A 5 12.29 -23.74 -11.07
N ARG A 6 12.03 -22.56 -11.64
CA ARG A 6 11.75 -21.34 -10.87
C ARG A 6 10.44 -21.55 -10.11
N ASN A 7 10.51 -22.16 -8.95
CA ASN A 7 9.38 -22.53 -8.10
C ASN A 7 9.00 -21.41 -7.13
N SER A 8 9.81 -20.35 -7.04
CA SER A 8 9.53 -19.21 -6.19
C SER A 8 9.24 -17.93 -6.96
N PHE A 9 8.38 -17.09 -6.38
CA PHE A 9 8.21 -15.70 -6.77
C PHE A 9 7.91 -14.85 -5.54
N PHE A 10 8.07 -13.54 -5.66
CA PHE A 10 7.66 -12.60 -4.62
C PHE A 10 6.62 -11.61 -5.14
N LYS A 11 5.90 -11.00 -4.21
CA LYS A 11 5.02 -9.86 -4.45
C LYS A 11 5.23 -8.77 -3.42
N ALA A 12 5.37 -7.54 -3.91
CA ALA A 12 5.28 -6.35 -3.09
C ALA A 12 3.80 -5.95 -2.94
N MET A 13 3.35 -5.75 -1.72
CA MET A 13 1.96 -5.39 -1.38
C MET A 13 1.71 -3.90 -1.58
N ILE A 14 1.83 -3.44 -2.83
CA ILE A 14 1.79 -2.00 -3.19
C ILE A 14 0.57 -1.60 -4.02
N ASN A 15 -0.22 -2.56 -4.49
CA ASN A 15 -1.44 -2.29 -5.26
C ASN A 15 -2.60 -2.06 -4.30
N GLU A 16 -3.48 -1.08 -4.55
CA GLU A 16 -4.60 -0.76 -3.65
C GLU A 16 -5.52 -1.96 -3.35
N ASN A 17 -5.64 -2.89 -4.31
CA ASN A 17 -6.48 -4.09 -4.18
C ASN A 17 -5.73 -5.34 -3.67
N PHE A 18 -4.49 -5.20 -3.16
CA PHE A 18 -3.68 -6.37 -2.75
C PHE A 18 -4.35 -7.20 -1.66
N SER A 19 -5.24 -6.62 -0.86
CA SER A 19 -5.94 -7.33 0.21
C SER A 19 -7.07 -8.23 -0.28
N GLN A 20 -7.59 -8.01 -1.48
CA GLN A 20 -8.67 -8.82 -2.05
C GLN A 20 -8.14 -9.89 -2.98
N GLU A 21 -7.12 -9.56 -3.77
CA GLU A 21 -6.54 -10.49 -4.73
C GLU A 21 -5.09 -10.18 -5.07
N ILE A 22 -4.38 -11.19 -5.54
CA ILE A 22 -3.03 -11.01 -6.02
C ILE A 22 -2.76 -11.82 -7.28
N GLN A 23 -2.29 -11.13 -8.32
CA GLN A 23 -1.98 -11.75 -9.61
C GLN A 23 -0.69 -12.57 -9.51
N LEU A 24 -0.68 -13.82 -9.94
CA LEU A 24 0.56 -14.59 -10.09
C LEU A 24 1.41 -14.00 -11.24
N PRO A 25 2.76 -14.02 -11.15
CA PRO A 25 3.60 -13.58 -12.25
C PRO A 25 3.33 -14.40 -13.53
N PRO A 26 3.12 -13.76 -14.70
CA PRO A 26 2.82 -14.48 -15.94
C PRO A 26 3.87 -15.54 -16.32
N VAL A 27 5.15 -15.23 -16.05
CA VAL A 27 6.26 -16.17 -16.29
C VAL A 27 6.17 -17.38 -15.38
N PHE A 28 5.80 -17.18 -14.10
CA PHE A 28 5.62 -18.27 -13.15
C PHE A 28 4.47 -19.19 -13.58
N VAL A 29 3.32 -18.60 -13.92
CA VAL A 29 2.16 -19.35 -14.40
C VAL A 29 2.53 -20.22 -15.60
N ARG A 30 3.19 -19.66 -16.61
CA ARG A 30 3.57 -20.41 -17.83
C ARG A 30 4.45 -21.63 -17.54
N LEU A 31 5.32 -21.54 -16.53
CA LEU A 31 6.21 -22.65 -16.15
C LEU A 31 5.49 -23.75 -15.37
N HIS A 32 4.34 -23.44 -14.75
CA HIS A 32 3.65 -24.34 -13.81
C HIS A 32 2.18 -24.60 -14.15
N THR A 33 1.69 -24.17 -15.32
CA THR A 33 0.24 -24.19 -15.67
C THR A 33 -0.37 -25.59 -15.56
N GLU A 34 0.39 -26.63 -15.91
CA GLU A 34 -0.07 -28.03 -15.83
C GLU A 34 -0.25 -28.53 -14.39
N ILE A 35 0.37 -27.86 -13.41
CA ILE A 35 0.41 -28.23 -11.98
C ILE A 35 -0.41 -27.24 -11.12
N LEU A 36 -1.06 -26.26 -11.75
CA LEU A 36 -1.87 -25.23 -11.08
C LEU A 36 -3.39 -25.55 -11.20
N PRO A 37 -3.97 -26.34 -10.29
CA PRO A 37 -5.39 -26.61 -10.19
C PRO A 37 -6.14 -25.36 -9.69
N VAL A 38 -7.47 -25.44 -9.75
CA VAL A 38 -8.41 -24.38 -9.36
C VAL A 38 -8.30 -23.97 -7.88
N LYS A 39 -7.74 -24.83 -7.02
CA LYS A 39 -7.54 -24.59 -5.59
C LYS A 39 -6.06 -24.71 -5.22
N ALA A 40 -5.53 -23.69 -4.56
CA ALA A 40 -4.18 -23.70 -4.02
C ALA A 40 -4.21 -23.61 -2.48
N LYS A 41 -3.11 -23.99 -1.85
CA LYS A 41 -2.92 -23.85 -0.40
C LYS A 41 -1.72 -22.97 -0.12
N LEU A 42 -1.85 -22.06 0.83
CA LEU A 42 -0.73 -21.28 1.36
C LEU A 42 -0.31 -21.90 2.69
N ARG A 43 0.95 -22.30 2.83
CA ARG A 43 1.51 -22.88 4.04
C ARG A 43 2.50 -21.92 4.67
N THR A 44 2.33 -21.61 5.95
CA THR A 44 3.27 -20.75 6.68
C THR A 44 4.38 -21.58 7.35
N SER A 45 5.36 -20.91 7.93
CA SER A 45 6.41 -21.55 8.75
C SER A 45 5.86 -22.27 9.99
N LEU A 46 4.64 -21.94 10.43
CA LEU A 46 3.92 -22.64 11.50
C LEU A 46 3.33 -23.98 11.03
N GLY A 47 3.41 -24.30 9.74
CA GLY A 47 2.85 -25.53 9.15
C GLY A 47 1.35 -25.45 8.85
N GLU A 48 0.67 -24.39 9.28
CA GLU A 48 -0.74 -24.14 9.00
C GLU A 48 -0.99 -23.92 7.50
N THR A 49 -2.07 -24.49 6.98
CA THR A 49 -2.44 -24.38 5.57
C THR A 49 -3.74 -23.62 5.36
N TRP A 50 -3.71 -22.66 4.45
CA TRP A 50 -4.83 -21.77 4.11
C TRP A 50 -5.29 -22.02 2.68
N ASN A 51 -6.56 -22.38 2.50
CA ASN A 51 -7.11 -22.60 1.17
C ASN A 51 -7.34 -21.26 0.46
N VAL A 52 -6.81 -21.13 -0.76
CA VAL A 52 -7.05 -19.99 -1.64
C VAL A 52 -7.54 -20.46 -3.01
N LYS A 53 -8.49 -19.74 -3.58
CA LYS A 53 -8.96 -19.97 -4.94
C LYS A 53 -7.91 -19.44 -5.92
N LEU A 54 -7.56 -20.26 -6.91
CA LEU A 54 -6.78 -19.83 -8.05
C LEU A 54 -7.72 -19.59 -9.24
N GLU A 55 -7.87 -18.33 -9.62
CA GLU A 55 -8.82 -17.90 -10.64
C GLU A 55 -8.10 -17.47 -11.92
N LYS A 56 -8.44 -18.12 -13.04
CA LYS A 56 -8.03 -17.72 -14.38
C LYS A 56 -9.05 -16.75 -14.96
N ARG A 57 -8.62 -15.55 -15.34
CA ARG A 57 -9.47 -14.56 -16.04
C ARG A 57 -9.38 -14.73 -17.56
N SER A 58 -10.30 -14.09 -18.28
CA SER A 58 -10.43 -14.14 -19.75
C SER A 58 -9.17 -13.73 -20.51
N ASP A 59 -8.32 -12.91 -19.89
CA ASP A 59 -7.03 -12.46 -20.44
C ASP A 59 -5.84 -13.37 -20.07
N ASN A 60 -6.11 -14.61 -19.66
CA ASN A 60 -5.12 -15.60 -19.22
C ASN A 60 -4.29 -15.18 -17.98
N ARG A 61 -4.70 -14.15 -17.24
CA ARG A 61 -4.08 -13.84 -15.93
C ARG A 61 -4.66 -14.72 -14.84
N TYR A 62 -3.80 -15.15 -13.92
CA TYR A 62 -4.15 -15.97 -12.78
C TYR A 62 -4.03 -15.17 -11.49
N PHE A 63 -4.99 -15.33 -10.59
CA PHE A 63 -5.06 -14.61 -9.32
C PHE A 63 -5.31 -15.57 -8.16
N PHE A 64 -4.70 -15.32 -7.01
CA PHE A 64 -5.26 -15.79 -5.75
C PHE A 64 -6.40 -14.84 -5.37
N THR A 65 -7.60 -15.40 -5.16
CA THR A 65 -8.83 -14.63 -4.86
C THR A 65 -9.47 -15.14 -3.57
N GLY A 66 -10.58 -15.89 -3.63
CA GLY A 66 -11.30 -16.35 -2.44
C GLY A 66 -10.38 -17.05 -1.43
N GLY A 67 -10.38 -16.58 -0.18
CA GLY A 67 -9.50 -17.08 0.89
C GLY A 67 -8.19 -16.28 1.06
N TRP A 68 -7.71 -15.60 0.02
CA TRP A 68 -6.53 -14.72 0.10
C TRP A 68 -6.76 -13.55 1.07
N ASN A 69 -7.93 -12.92 0.99
CA ASN A 69 -8.32 -11.85 1.91
C ASN A 69 -8.31 -12.28 3.38
N LYS A 70 -8.73 -13.52 3.67
CA LYS A 70 -8.68 -14.09 5.02
C LYS A 70 -7.23 -14.28 5.49
N PHE A 71 -6.37 -14.79 4.62
CA PHE A 71 -4.94 -14.92 4.88
C PHE A 71 -4.29 -13.56 5.18
N VAL A 72 -4.56 -12.55 4.36
CA VAL A 72 -4.05 -11.17 4.56
C VAL A 72 -4.54 -10.59 5.88
N LYS A 73 -5.83 -10.72 6.19
CA LYS A 73 -6.43 -10.20 7.44
C LYS A 73 -5.84 -10.91 8.66
N TYR A 74 -5.74 -12.23 8.64
CA TYR A 74 -5.24 -13.02 9.76
C TYR A 74 -3.77 -12.70 10.09
N PHE A 75 -2.92 -12.60 9.07
CA PHE A 75 -1.49 -12.28 9.26
C PHE A 75 -1.20 -10.78 9.24
N GLY A 76 -2.22 -9.92 9.29
CA GLY A 76 -2.06 -8.46 9.33
C GLY A 76 -1.17 -7.89 8.23
N ILE A 77 -1.16 -8.49 7.03
CA ILE A 77 -0.21 -8.12 5.97
C ILE A 77 -0.49 -6.70 5.50
N GLN A 78 0.52 -5.84 5.59
CA GLN A 78 0.40 -4.40 5.38
C GLN A 78 0.89 -3.95 4.01
N PHE A 79 0.46 -2.75 3.63
CA PHE A 79 0.95 -2.08 2.45
C PHE A 79 2.48 -1.91 2.51
N GLY A 80 3.18 -2.30 1.44
CA GLY A 80 4.63 -2.16 1.29
C GLY A 80 5.44 -3.33 1.82
N GLU A 81 4.80 -4.32 2.43
CA GLU A 81 5.45 -5.59 2.78
C GLU A 81 5.67 -6.46 1.54
N PHE A 82 6.53 -7.48 1.68
CA PHE A 82 6.83 -8.43 0.63
C PHE A 82 6.40 -9.83 1.06
N VAL A 83 5.79 -10.57 0.15
CA VAL A 83 5.45 -11.97 0.39
C VAL A 83 6.14 -12.81 -0.66
N MET A 84 6.96 -13.75 -0.19
CA MET A 84 7.60 -14.76 -1.01
C MET A 84 6.74 -16.03 -1.00
N PHE A 85 6.52 -16.58 -2.19
CA PHE A 85 5.76 -17.80 -2.42
C PHE A 85 6.71 -18.81 -3.06
N THR A 86 6.79 -20.01 -2.51
CA THR A 86 7.57 -21.12 -3.05
C THR A 86 6.66 -22.32 -3.26
N LEU A 87 6.47 -22.74 -4.50
CA LEU A 87 5.68 -23.92 -4.84
C LEU A 87 6.46 -25.18 -4.46
N SER A 88 5.95 -25.92 -3.48
CA SER A 88 6.53 -27.18 -2.99
C SER A 88 5.86 -28.43 -3.54
N GLY A 89 4.94 -28.27 -4.51
CA GLY A 89 4.18 -29.35 -5.14
C GLY A 89 2.74 -29.44 -4.64
N ASN A 90 1.89 -30.16 -5.37
CA ASN A 90 0.45 -30.28 -5.08
C ASN A 90 -0.23 -28.93 -4.83
N SER A 91 0.26 -27.87 -5.48
CA SER A 91 -0.31 -26.53 -5.43
C SER A 91 -0.29 -25.92 -4.03
N ILE A 92 0.67 -26.38 -3.22
CA ILE A 92 1.02 -25.83 -1.93
C ILE A 92 2.13 -24.81 -2.16
N PHE A 93 1.89 -23.58 -1.74
CA PHE A 93 2.85 -22.50 -1.71
C PHE A 93 3.30 -22.29 -0.28
N ASP A 94 4.57 -22.54 -0.01
CA ASP A 94 5.21 -22.08 1.22
C ASP A 94 5.34 -20.56 1.17
N VAL A 95 4.89 -19.90 2.24
CA VAL A 95 4.77 -18.44 2.31
C VAL A 95 5.68 -17.89 3.41
N THR A 96 6.51 -16.93 3.01
CA THR A 96 7.35 -16.14 3.92
C THR A 96 6.99 -14.66 3.75
N VAL A 97 6.71 -13.98 4.86
CA VAL A 97 6.39 -12.55 4.87
C VAL A 97 7.63 -11.78 5.31
N PHE A 98 7.98 -10.73 4.57
CA PHE A 98 9.04 -9.80 4.92
C PHE A 98 8.44 -8.44 5.20
N GLY A 99 8.80 -7.88 6.36
CA GLY A 99 8.34 -6.57 6.78
C GLY A 99 8.86 -5.46 5.89
N ILE A 100 8.35 -4.25 6.11
CA ILE A 100 8.81 -3.03 5.41
C ILE A 100 10.30 -2.71 5.63
N ASN A 101 10.96 -3.38 6.57
CA ASN A 101 12.41 -3.31 6.85
C ASN A 101 13.23 -4.34 6.04
N GLN A 102 12.60 -5.07 5.11
CA GLN A 102 13.21 -6.13 4.30
C GLN A 102 13.67 -7.37 5.09
N CYS A 103 13.39 -7.44 6.39
CA CYS A 103 13.66 -8.62 7.21
C CYS A 103 12.44 -9.54 7.23
N GLU A 104 12.69 -10.85 7.31
CA GLU A 104 11.65 -11.84 7.52
C GLU A 104 10.88 -11.52 8.81
N ARG A 105 9.56 -11.52 8.71
CA ARG A 105 8.67 -11.34 9.84
C ARG A 105 8.44 -12.70 10.49
N LYS A 106 8.59 -12.78 11.81
CA LYS A 106 8.12 -13.96 12.55
C LYS A 106 6.60 -14.02 12.44
N ILE A 107 6.11 -15.15 11.96
CA ILE A 107 4.68 -15.47 11.94
C ILE A 107 4.40 -16.15 13.28
N ASP A 108 3.78 -15.42 14.21
CA ASP A 108 3.42 -15.94 15.53
C ASP A 108 1.89 -16.12 15.58
N SER A 109 1.42 -17.22 16.18
CA SER A 109 -0.02 -17.54 16.31
C SER A 109 -0.80 -16.52 17.15
N SER A 110 -0.11 -15.60 17.83
CA SER A 110 -0.67 -14.53 18.65
C SER A 110 -1.05 -13.26 17.88
N ASP A 111 -0.78 -13.18 16.57
CA ASP A 111 -1.29 -12.08 15.72
C ASP A 111 -2.83 -12.09 15.61
N SER A 112 -3.51 -13.10 16.15
CA SER A 112 -4.96 -13.28 16.13
C SER A 112 -5.77 -12.39 17.10
N HIS A 113 -5.15 -11.46 17.83
CA HIS A 113 -5.85 -10.66 18.86
C HIS A 113 -5.77 -9.13 18.71
N LEU A 114 -5.78 -8.62 17.48
CA LEU A 114 -6.28 -7.26 17.23
C LEU A 114 -7.13 -7.30 15.97
N HIS A 115 -8.44 -7.46 16.15
CA HIS A 115 -9.57 -7.07 15.27
C HIS A 115 -10.75 -8.03 15.49
N GLU A 116 -11.32 -8.00 16.69
CA GLU A 116 -12.75 -8.26 16.84
C GLU A 116 -13.48 -7.10 16.15
N GLU A 117 -13.89 -7.31 14.90
CA GLU A 117 -14.98 -6.54 14.30
C GLU A 117 -16.25 -7.31 14.63
N GLN A 118 -16.95 -6.85 15.68
CA GLN A 118 -18.33 -7.23 15.92
C GLN A 118 -19.20 -6.60 14.84
N ASP A 119 -19.96 -7.43 14.15
CA ASP A 119 -21.03 -7.02 13.25
C ASP A 119 -22.07 -6.20 14.03
N MET A 120 -22.24 -4.94 13.64
CA MET A 120 -23.44 -4.15 13.93
C MET A 120 -23.92 -3.57 12.60
N ASN A 121 -24.87 -4.30 11.99
CA ASN A 121 -25.81 -3.72 11.03
C ASN A 121 -26.63 -2.65 11.76
N GLY A 122 -26.69 -1.45 11.18
CA GLY A 122 -27.51 -0.36 11.68
C GLY A 122 -27.02 0.97 11.15
N GLU A 123 -27.71 1.47 10.14
CA GLU A 123 -27.61 2.79 9.53
C GLU A 123 -27.35 3.92 10.54
N GLU A 124 -26.33 4.74 10.29
CA GLU A 124 -26.52 6.15 9.97
C GLU A 124 -25.18 6.78 9.55
N ALA A 125 -25.24 7.58 8.49
CA ALA A 125 -24.14 8.34 7.94
C ALA A 125 -23.62 9.38 8.96
N GLY A 126 -22.72 8.96 9.85
CA GLY A 126 -21.98 9.85 10.73
C GLY A 126 -20.82 10.50 9.97
N ASN A 127 -21.03 11.73 9.52
CA ASN A 127 -20.05 12.61 8.86
C ASN A 127 -18.62 12.49 9.43
N ILE A 128 -17.77 11.74 8.72
CA ILE A 128 -16.35 12.07 8.62
C ILE A 128 -16.33 13.42 7.93
N THR A 129 -15.80 14.45 8.56
CA THR A 129 -15.57 15.74 7.91
C THR A 129 -14.47 15.58 6.86
N LYS A 130 -14.78 14.87 5.76
CA LYS A 130 -14.08 15.02 4.49
C LYS A 130 -14.23 16.49 4.15
N SER A 131 -13.16 17.25 4.36
CA SER A 131 -13.06 18.59 3.80
C SER A 131 -13.49 18.50 2.33
N THR A 132 -14.58 19.18 2.00
CA THR A 132 -15.16 19.24 0.65
C THR A 132 -14.31 20.10 -0.29
N SER A 133 -13.24 20.71 0.23
CA SER A 133 -12.34 21.54 -0.56
C SER A 133 -11.49 20.67 -1.48
N PRO A 134 -11.54 20.91 -2.81
CA PRO A 134 -10.67 20.21 -3.75
C PRO A 134 -9.20 20.68 -3.65
N LEU A 135 -8.92 21.68 -2.81
CA LEU A 135 -7.59 22.21 -2.49
C LEU A 135 -7.02 21.63 -1.20
N TYR A 136 -7.66 20.59 -0.64
CA TYR A 136 -7.23 19.90 0.57
C TYR A 136 -7.09 18.40 0.32
N VAL A 137 -6.04 17.79 0.86
CA VAL A 137 -5.86 16.33 0.86
C VAL A 137 -5.14 15.86 2.13
N GLU A 138 -5.49 14.68 2.62
CA GLU A 138 -4.78 14.01 3.70
C GLU A 138 -3.94 12.86 3.14
N ILE A 139 -2.70 12.78 3.60
CA ILE A 139 -1.74 11.78 3.15
C ILE A 139 -1.18 11.05 4.38
N LEU A 140 -1.40 9.74 4.42
CA LEU A 140 -0.69 8.83 5.31
C LEU A 140 0.77 8.74 4.86
N MET A 141 1.70 9.13 5.74
CA MET A 141 3.13 9.08 5.45
C MET A 141 3.63 7.63 5.45
N LYS A 142 3.89 7.07 4.26
CA LYS A 142 4.40 5.70 4.09
C LYS A 142 5.91 5.68 3.81
N LEU A 143 6.55 4.52 3.95
CA LEU A 143 8.00 4.40 3.73
C LEU A 143 8.43 4.79 2.31
N HIS A 144 7.64 4.45 1.29
CA HIS A 144 7.91 4.86 -0.09
C HIS A 144 7.75 6.39 -0.29
N ASN A 145 7.15 7.10 0.66
CA ASN A 145 7.11 8.56 0.66
C ASN A 145 8.40 9.21 1.16
N LYS A 146 9.44 8.42 1.48
CA LYS A 146 10.73 8.91 1.97
C LYS A 146 11.35 9.97 1.05
N SER A 147 11.35 9.73 -0.26
CA SER A 147 12.03 10.58 -1.24
C SER A 147 11.09 11.35 -2.17
N ARG A 148 9.82 10.96 -2.24
CA ARG A 148 8.81 11.60 -3.09
C ARG A 148 7.39 11.38 -2.56
N VAL A 149 6.46 12.26 -2.89
CA VAL A 149 5.04 12.08 -2.58
C VAL A 149 4.23 12.21 -3.85
N HIS A 150 3.39 11.21 -4.11
CA HIS A 150 2.42 11.26 -5.18
C HIS A 150 1.20 12.07 -4.75
N LEU A 151 0.81 13.05 -5.56
CA LEU A 151 -0.41 13.83 -5.37
C LEU A 151 -1.53 13.23 -6.22
N ARG A 152 -2.71 13.03 -5.61
CA ARG A 152 -3.91 12.53 -6.33
C ARG A 152 -4.20 13.42 -7.53
N LYS A 153 -4.70 12.81 -8.61
CA LYS A 153 -4.94 13.49 -9.89
C LYS A 153 -5.92 14.64 -9.72
N GLU A 154 -7.01 14.42 -9.00
CA GLU A 154 -8.09 15.39 -8.76
C GLU A 154 -7.57 16.62 -8.00
N PHE A 155 -6.81 16.38 -6.93
CA PHE A 155 -6.15 17.44 -6.16
C PHE A 155 -5.17 18.23 -7.03
N SER A 156 -4.35 17.54 -7.83
CA SER A 156 -3.36 18.18 -8.71
C SER A 156 -4.00 19.05 -9.80
N ILE A 157 -5.15 18.62 -10.33
CA ILE A 157 -5.95 19.39 -11.30
C ILE A 157 -6.57 20.61 -10.61
N ALA A 158 -7.27 20.39 -9.48
CA ALA A 158 -7.99 21.46 -8.78
C ALA A 158 -7.07 22.57 -8.24
N THR A 159 -5.88 22.19 -7.77
CA THR A 159 -4.85 23.14 -7.30
C THR A 159 -4.06 23.78 -8.44
N GLY A 160 -4.18 23.27 -9.67
CA GLY A 160 -3.36 23.68 -10.81
C GLY A 160 -1.89 23.23 -10.72
N LEU A 161 -1.50 22.47 -9.68
CA LEU A 161 -0.14 21.96 -9.49
C LEU A 161 0.30 21.06 -10.64
N ILE A 162 -0.66 20.43 -11.35
CA ILE A 162 -0.38 19.66 -12.57
C ILE A 162 0.38 20.49 -13.62
N ASN A 163 0.16 21.81 -13.66
CA ASN A 163 0.77 22.74 -14.61
C ASN A 163 1.97 23.51 -14.04
N GLN A 164 2.38 23.21 -12.81
CA GLN A 164 3.54 23.86 -12.18
C GLN A 164 4.77 22.96 -12.22
N GLU A 165 5.97 23.57 -12.19
CA GLU A 165 7.25 22.85 -12.08
C GLU A 165 7.73 22.75 -10.63
N LYS A 166 7.30 23.69 -9.79
CA LYS A 166 7.69 23.77 -8.39
C LYS A 166 6.59 24.40 -7.55
N VAL A 167 6.53 24.02 -6.28
CA VAL A 167 5.63 24.60 -5.28
C VAL A 167 6.39 24.83 -3.98
N VAL A 168 6.03 25.89 -3.26
CA VAL A 168 6.54 26.10 -1.90
C VAL A 168 5.68 25.27 -0.95
N VAL A 169 6.34 24.42 -0.17
CA VAL A 169 5.69 23.65 0.90
C VAL A 169 6.11 24.23 2.24
N GLU A 170 5.13 24.54 3.07
CA GLU A 170 5.32 25.13 4.41
C GLU A 170 4.78 24.18 5.48
N TYR A 171 5.62 23.82 6.45
CA TYR A 171 5.17 23.11 7.63
C TYR A 171 4.67 24.12 8.66
N VAL A 172 3.37 24.12 8.92
CA VAL A 172 2.72 25.15 9.74
C VAL A 172 3.24 25.20 11.18
N PRO A 173 3.51 24.07 11.88
CA PRO A 173 3.94 24.12 13.28
C PRO A 173 5.21 24.92 13.56
N ASN A 174 6.15 24.99 12.60
CA ASN A 174 7.42 25.71 12.76
C ASN A 174 7.73 26.68 11.62
N GLN A 175 6.78 26.91 10.70
CA GLN A 175 6.89 27.78 9.53
C GLN A 175 8.06 27.41 8.58
N SER A 176 8.61 26.20 8.67
CA SER A 176 9.68 25.74 7.80
C SER A 176 9.20 25.69 6.35
N ARG A 177 9.94 26.33 5.44
CA ARG A 177 9.61 26.40 4.00
C ARG A 177 10.63 25.71 3.14
N HIS A 178 10.16 24.92 2.18
CA HIS A 178 11.01 24.31 1.17
C HIS A 178 10.39 24.46 -0.22
N VAL A 179 11.22 24.71 -1.23
CA VAL A 179 10.80 24.64 -2.64
C VAL A 179 10.89 23.19 -3.09
N ILE A 180 9.77 22.65 -3.56
CA ILE A 180 9.63 21.26 -3.98
C ILE A 180 9.41 21.20 -5.49
N VAL A 181 10.21 20.38 -6.19
CA VAL A 181 10.06 20.15 -7.63
C VAL A 181 8.93 19.16 -7.89
N LEU A 182 8.02 19.54 -8.79
CA LEU A 182 6.92 18.72 -9.27
C LEU A 182 7.32 18.02 -10.56
N LYS A 183 7.26 16.69 -10.58
CA LYS A 183 7.48 15.89 -11.79
C LYS A 183 6.17 15.33 -12.31
N ARG A 184 6.03 15.36 -13.63
CA ARG A 184 4.87 14.83 -14.35
C ARG A 184 5.19 13.44 -14.89
N GLY A 185 4.24 12.52 -14.76
CA GLY A 185 4.19 11.25 -15.47
C GLY A 185 2.79 11.02 -16.02
N GLU A 186 2.54 9.90 -16.70
CA GLU A 186 1.21 9.53 -17.23
C GLU A 186 0.12 9.59 -16.13
N GLY A 187 -0.60 10.70 -16.08
CA GLY A 187 -1.66 10.96 -15.10
C GLY A 187 -1.21 11.21 -13.66
N ARG A 188 0.09 11.45 -13.41
CA ARG A 188 0.65 11.59 -12.06
C ARG A 188 1.43 12.88 -11.86
N THR A 189 1.25 13.51 -10.69
CA THR A 189 2.05 14.65 -10.24
C THR A 189 2.78 14.26 -8.95
N ASP A 190 4.10 14.27 -8.98
CA ASP A 190 4.93 13.86 -7.85
C ASP A 190 5.74 15.03 -7.29
N MET A 191 5.66 15.24 -5.98
CA MET A 191 6.62 16.04 -5.21
C MET A 191 7.93 15.26 -5.08
N THR A 192 9.03 15.79 -5.62
CA THR A 192 10.32 15.07 -5.72
C THR A 192 11.48 15.81 -5.07
N LYS A 193 12.34 16.50 -5.84
CA LYS A 193 13.52 17.20 -5.29
C LYS A 193 13.07 18.25 -4.27
N GLY A 194 13.73 18.29 -3.11
CA GLY A 194 13.37 19.12 -1.96
C GLY A 194 12.51 18.41 -0.92
N TRP A 195 11.76 17.36 -1.30
CA TRP A 195 10.81 16.69 -0.40
C TRP A 195 11.50 15.94 0.74
N TYR A 196 12.53 15.14 0.43
CA TYR A 196 13.28 14.41 1.46
C TYR A 196 13.82 15.34 2.54
N SER A 197 14.37 16.48 2.15
CA SER A 197 14.91 17.48 3.07
C SER A 197 13.80 18.10 3.92
N PHE A 198 12.68 18.50 3.31
CA PHE A 198 11.50 19.02 4.02
C PHE A 198 10.97 18.02 5.06
N ARG A 199 10.75 16.77 4.65
CA ARG A 199 10.25 15.71 5.55
C ARG A 199 11.22 15.48 6.71
N LYS A 200 12.52 15.43 6.43
CA LYS A 200 13.57 15.15 7.43
C LYS A 200 13.74 16.31 8.42
N SER A 201 13.82 17.56 7.96
CA SER A 201 14.01 18.73 8.82
C SER A 201 12.81 18.99 9.73
N ASN A 202 11.61 18.63 9.27
CA ASN A 202 10.36 18.82 10.01
C ASN A 202 9.91 17.58 10.80
N GLY A 203 10.71 16.51 10.82
CA GLY A 203 10.42 15.32 11.62
C GLY A 203 9.13 14.59 11.22
N LEU A 204 8.74 14.63 9.94
CA LEU A 204 7.53 13.92 9.50
C LEU A 204 7.74 12.39 9.63
N GLU A 205 6.91 11.77 10.47
CA GLU A 205 6.98 10.38 10.87
C GLU A 205 6.16 9.47 9.95
N TYR A 206 6.64 8.25 9.73
CA TYR A 206 5.85 7.23 9.04
C TYR A 206 4.68 6.76 9.91
N GLY A 207 3.55 6.41 9.29
CA GLY A 207 2.35 5.98 10.00
C GLY A 207 1.47 7.13 10.53
N LYS A 208 1.92 8.39 10.44
CA LYS A 208 1.12 9.57 10.76
C LYS A 208 0.43 10.11 9.51
N VAL A 209 -0.72 10.76 9.72
CA VAL A 209 -1.47 11.44 8.65
C VAL A 209 -1.12 12.92 8.69
N TYR A 210 -0.84 13.48 7.51
CA TYR A 210 -0.58 14.90 7.33
C TYR A 210 -1.60 15.48 6.36
N SER A 211 -2.16 16.64 6.69
CA SER A 211 -2.99 17.39 5.75
C SER A 211 -2.13 18.30 4.91
N PHE A 212 -2.55 18.46 3.66
CA PHE A 212 -1.95 19.31 2.64
C PHE A 212 -3.04 20.23 2.11
N GLU A 213 -2.91 21.53 2.37
CA GLU A 213 -3.87 22.53 1.92
C GLU A 213 -3.18 23.56 1.03
N PHE A 214 -3.64 23.66 -0.22
CA PHE A 214 -3.08 24.62 -1.17
C PHE A 214 -3.82 25.96 -1.08
N LYS A 215 -3.06 27.06 -1.01
CA LYS A 215 -3.59 28.43 -1.05
C LYS A 215 -3.19 29.12 -2.36
N PRO A 216 -4.09 29.20 -3.37
CA PRO A 216 -3.77 29.72 -4.70
C PRO A 216 -3.18 31.14 -4.68
N LYS A 217 -3.74 32.03 -3.85
CA LYS A 217 -3.25 33.43 -3.71
C LYS A 217 -1.79 33.52 -3.28
N LYS A 218 -1.28 32.53 -2.54
CA LYS A 218 0.11 32.48 -2.05
C LYS A 218 0.99 31.56 -2.89
N ASN A 219 0.39 30.66 -3.69
CA ASN A 219 1.06 29.53 -4.31
C ASN A 219 1.86 28.67 -3.31
N VAL A 220 1.29 28.44 -2.13
CA VAL A 220 1.89 27.66 -1.04
C VAL A 220 1.00 26.48 -0.69
N LEU A 221 1.63 25.33 -0.48
CA LEU A 221 1.03 24.11 0.04
C LEU A 221 1.37 24.00 1.53
N PHE A 222 0.39 24.24 2.40
CA PHE A 222 0.56 24.17 3.85
C PHE A 222 0.41 22.73 4.33
N VAL A 223 1.28 22.31 5.23
CA VAL A 223 1.32 20.96 5.79
C VAL A 223 1.12 21.02 7.30
N ASN A 224 0.20 20.21 7.81
CA ASN A 224 -0.06 20.01 9.23
C ASN A 224 -0.07 18.53 9.58
N GLN A 225 0.37 18.18 10.79
CA GLN A 225 0.15 16.84 11.33
C GLN A 225 -1.28 16.73 11.89
N MET A 226 -2.00 15.68 11.50
CA MET A 226 -3.34 15.42 12.02
C MET A 226 -3.23 14.65 13.34
N VAL A 227 -3.92 15.14 14.38
CA VAL A 227 -4.11 14.39 15.63
C VAL A 227 -5.36 13.54 15.44
N ILE A 228 -5.18 12.23 15.23
CA ILE A 228 -6.30 11.30 15.23
C ILE A 228 -6.67 11.08 16.69
N ASN A 229 -7.73 11.76 17.16
CA ASN A 229 -8.28 11.50 18.47
C ASN A 229 -8.81 10.05 18.50
N LYS A 230 -8.10 9.15 19.18
CA LYS A 230 -8.68 7.89 19.63
C LYS A 230 -9.76 8.25 20.64
N ARG A 231 -11.03 7.96 20.33
CA ARG A 231 -12.11 8.03 21.33
C ARG A 231 -11.83 6.95 22.38
N ASN A 232 -11.92 7.35 23.65
CA ASN A 232 -11.91 6.47 24.81
C ASN A 232 -13.02 5.42 24.73
#